data_AF-A0A847DYU7-F1
#
_entry.id   AF-A0A847DYU7-F1
#
_cell.length_a   1.000
_cell.length_b   1.000
_cell.length_c   1.000
_cell.angle_alpha   90.00
_cell.angle_beta   90.00
_cell.angle_gamma   90.00
#
_symmetry.space_group_name_H-M   'P 1'
#
loop_
_entity.id
_entity.type
_entity.pdbx_description
1 polymer ?
#
loop_
_entity_poly.entity_id
_entity_poly.type
_entity_poly.pdbx_seq_one_letter_code
_entity_poly.pdbx_strand_id
1 'polypeptide(L)'
;MAIETACDEAMRVLIAAPTRRDLDVTMQLLRKAGVESIPLEREPAAMLQQLRTEVGAVLLADASLDVRRMDALLAGLHGQPAWSDVPVVMLTRDRERSPSAARMVAALTNLTLLDLPLSTASMVSAVLAALRARRRQYDIRDQLVAQREAEQALREADRRKDEFIATL
;
A
#
# COMPACT_ATOMS: atom_id res chain seq x y z
N MET A 1 -12.17 -7.42 18.24
CA MET A 1 -12.56 -8.06 16.97
C MET A 1 -12.62 -7.08 15.79
N ALA A 2 -13.34 -5.95 15.87
CA ALA A 2 -13.41 -4.99 14.75
C ALA A 2 -12.06 -4.30 14.39
N ILE A 3 -11.19 -4.04 15.38
CA ILE A 3 -9.86 -3.43 15.15
C ILE A 3 -8.91 -4.42 14.45
N GLU A 4 -9.06 -5.72 14.72
CA GLU A 4 -8.21 -6.78 14.16
C GLU A 4 -8.57 -7.05 12.69
N THR A 5 -9.87 -7.02 12.34
CA THR A 5 -10.34 -7.14 10.96
C THR A 5 -9.92 -5.95 10.09
N ALA A 6 -10.01 -4.71 10.60
CA ALA A 6 -9.59 -3.51 9.87
C ALA A 6 -8.07 -3.50 9.58
N CYS A 7 -7.27 -3.99 10.53
CA CYS A 7 -5.82 -4.11 10.36
C CYS A 7 -5.41 -5.20 9.35
N ASP A 8 -6.30 -6.15 9.06
CA ASP A 8 -6.15 -7.18 8.03
C ASP A 8 -6.56 -6.63 6.65
N GLU A 9 -7.65 -5.86 6.58
CA GLU A 9 -8.08 -5.20 5.34
C GLU A 9 -7.04 -4.20 4.83
N ALA A 10 -6.45 -3.43 5.75
CA ALA A 10 -5.42 -2.42 5.48
C ALA A 10 -4.11 -3.00 4.90
N MET A 11 -3.93 -4.32 5.00
CA MET A 11 -2.72 -5.02 4.56
C MET A 11 -2.93 -5.90 3.33
N ARG A 12 -4.08 -5.76 2.65
CA ARG A 12 -4.33 -6.48 1.40
C ARG A 12 -3.39 -6.04 0.29
N VAL A 13 -3.03 -6.99 -0.57
CA VAL A 13 -2.26 -6.74 -1.79
C VAL A 13 -3.21 -6.55 -2.97
N LEU A 14 -3.14 -5.41 -3.64
CA LEU A 14 -3.84 -5.18 -4.90
C LEU A 14 -3.05 -5.81 -6.04
N ILE A 15 -3.71 -6.59 -6.91
CA ILE A 15 -3.03 -7.29 -8.01
C ILE A 15 -3.53 -6.81 -9.37
N ALA A 16 -2.60 -6.35 -10.21
CA ALA A 16 -2.81 -6.17 -11.64
C ALA A 16 -2.05 -7.26 -12.41
N ALA A 17 -2.79 -8.25 -12.92
CA ALA A 17 -2.22 -9.31 -13.76
C ALA A 17 -2.67 -9.15 -15.22
N PRO A 18 -1.88 -9.64 -16.20
CA PRO A 18 -2.21 -9.50 -17.63
C PRO A 18 -3.49 -10.24 -18.01
N THR A 19 -3.72 -11.42 -17.42
CA THR A 19 -4.92 -12.23 -17.66
C THR A 19 -5.63 -12.60 -16.37
N ARG A 20 -6.89 -13.05 -16.48
CA ARG A 20 -7.65 -13.56 -15.32
C ARG A 20 -6.99 -14.81 -14.72
N ARG A 21 -6.43 -15.68 -15.56
CA ARG A 21 -5.72 -16.88 -15.11
C ARG A 21 -4.47 -16.52 -14.30
N ASP A 22 -3.69 -15.56 -14.76
CA ASP A 22 -2.50 -15.09 -14.03
C ASP A 22 -2.89 -14.50 -12.67
N LEU A 23 -3.97 -13.71 -12.63
CA LEU A 23 -4.52 -13.17 -11.40
C LEU A 23 -4.90 -14.28 -10.42
N ASP A 24 -5.69 -15.26 -10.85
CA ASP A 24 -6.17 -16.35 -9.99
C ASP A 24 -5.00 -17.18 -9.45
N VAL A 25 -3.98 -17.45 -10.27
CA VAL A 25 -2.76 -18.16 -9.86
C VAL A 25 -1.98 -17.35 -8.83
N THR A 26 -1.71 -16.06 -9.09
CA THR A 26 -0.99 -15.19 -8.16
C THR A 26 -1.72 -15.06 -6.83
N MET A 27 -3.05 -14.87 -6.85
CA MET A 27 -3.88 -14.83 -5.64
C MET A 27 -3.79 -16.14 -4.85
N GLN A 28 -3.85 -17.30 -5.52
CA GLN A 28 -3.72 -18.59 -4.87
C GLN A 28 -2.33 -18.77 -4.22
N LEU A 29 -1.27 -18.33 -4.90
CA LEU A 29 0.09 -18.38 -4.39
C LEU A 29 0.27 -17.51 -3.14
N LEU A 30 -0.22 -16.26 -3.18
CA LEU A 30 -0.18 -15.36 -2.02
C LEU A 30 -1.03 -15.89 -0.85
N ARG A 31 -2.22 -16.43 -1.13
CA ARG A 31 -3.07 -17.03 -0.10
C ARG A 31 -2.39 -18.20 0.61
N LYS A 32 -1.66 -19.07 -0.11
CA LYS A 32 -0.86 -20.15 0.50
C LYS A 32 0.23 -19.64 1.42
N ALA A 33 0.70 -18.41 1.21
CA ALA A 33 1.67 -17.73 2.05
C ALA A 33 1.02 -16.87 3.16
N GLY A 34 -0.31 -16.97 3.35
CA GLY A 34 -1.04 -16.20 4.36
C GLY A 34 -1.23 -14.73 4.00
N VAL A 35 -1.13 -14.37 2.72
CA VAL A 35 -1.31 -12.99 2.24
C VAL A 35 -2.68 -12.84 1.60
N GLU A 36 -3.50 -11.95 2.16
CA GLU A 36 -4.74 -11.52 1.52
C GLU A 36 -4.44 -10.66 0.29
N SER A 37 -5.20 -10.91 -0.78
CA SER A 37 -5.07 -10.13 -2.01
C SER A 37 -6.40 -9.98 -2.69
N ILE A 38 -6.55 -8.88 -3.43
CA ILE A 38 -7.73 -8.58 -4.24
C ILE A 38 -7.30 -8.03 -5.62
N PRO A 39 -8.14 -8.16 -6.66
CA PRO A 39 -7.86 -7.58 -7.95
C PRO A 39 -7.79 -6.04 -7.87
N LEU A 40 -6.83 -5.44 -8.57
CA LEU A 40 -6.85 -4.01 -8.83
C LEU A 40 -7.98 -3.70 -9.81
N GLU A 41 -8.80 -2.71 -9.48
CA GLU A 41 -9.93 -2.31 -10.29
C GLU A 41 -9.54 -1.96 -11.73
N ARG A 42 -10.43 -2.29 -12.68
CA ARG A 42 -10.17 -2.05 -14.11
C ARG A 42 -10.54 -0.63 -14.53
N GLU A 43 -11.58 -0.09 -13.93
CA GLU A 43 -12.09 1.24 -14.21
C GLU A 43 -11.26 2.29 -13.42
N PRO A 44 -10.73 3.35 -14.08
CA PRO A 44 -9.89 4.36 -13.44
C PRO A 44 -10.47 5.01 -12.18
N ALA A 45 -11.74 5.40 -12.17
CA ALA A 45 -12.35 6.05 -11.01
C ALA A 45 -12.51 5.08 -9.82
N ALA A 46 -12.88 3.83 -10.09
CA ALA A 46 -12.94 2.76 -9.09
C ALA A 46 -11.54 2.43 -8.54
N MET A 47 -10.51 2.41 -9.39
CA MET A 47 -9.11 2.20 -8.98
C MET A 47 -8.62 3.30 -8.05
N LEU A 48 -8.92 4.56 -8.36
CA LEU A 48 -8.58 5.69 -7.50
C LEU A 48 -9.23 5.54 -6.12
N GLN A 49 -10.51 5.17 -6.06
CA GLN A 49 -11.20 4.94 -4.79
C GLN A 49 -10.60 3.77 -4.01
N GLN A 50 -10.28 2.67 -4.69
CA GLN A 50 -9.63 1.51 -4.09
C GLN A 50 -8.27 1.89 -3.49
N LEU A 51 -7.46 2.68 -4.19
CA LEU A 51 -6.16 3.13 -3.69
C LEU A 51 -6.28 4.10 -2.52
N ARG A 52 -7.37 4.87 -2.40
CA ARG A 52 -7.61 5.78 -1.26
C ARG A 52 -7.94 5.07 0.04
N THR A 53 -8.35 3.80 -0.01
CA THR A 53 -8.48 2.96 1.18
C THR A 53 -7.12 2.50 1.69
N GLU A 54 -7.05 1.95 2.91
CA GLU A 54 -5.78 1.41 3.42
C GLU A 54 -5.37 0.18 2.60
N VAL A 55 -4.16 0.24 2.02
CA VAL A 55 -3.61 -0.80 1.13
C VAL A 55 -2.23 -1.23 1.64
N GLY A 56 -1.98 -2.54 1.61
CA GLY A 56 -0.73 -3.14 2.06
C GLY A 56 0.39 -3.02 1.03
N ALA A 57 0.10 -3.37 -0.22
CA ALA A 57 1.02 -3.26 -1.35
C ALA A 57 0.26 -3.34 -2.68
N VAL A 58 0.93 -2.96 -3.77
CA VAL A 58 0.46 -3.20 -5.13
C VAL A 58 1.42 -4.16 -5.82
N LEU A 59 0.92 -5.26 -6.39
CA LEU A 59 1.66 -6.18 -7.24
C LEU A 59 1.15 -6.06 -8.67
N LEU A 60 2.01 -5.70 -9.62
CA LEU A 60 1.63 -5.56 -11.02
C LEU A 60 2.62 -6.25 -11.95
N ALA A 61 2.11 -6.74 -13.07
CA ALA A 61 2.96 -7.14 -14.20
C ALA A 61 3.07 -5.99 -15.19
N ASP A 62 4.21 -5.87 -15.86
CA ASP A 62 4.49 -4.79 -16.80
C ASP A 62 3.42 -4.60 -17.89
N ALA A 63 2.95 -5.72 -18.46
CA ALA A 63 1.91 -5.71 -19.48
C ALA A 63 0.45 -5.71 -18.94
N SER A 64 0.24 -5.38 -17.65
CA SER A 64 -1.09 -5.47 -17.02
C SER A 64 -1.91 -4.17 -17.08
N LEU A 65 -1.27 -3.03 -17.35
CA LEU A 65 -1.90 -1.72 -17.36
C LEU A 65 -1.67 -1.03 -18.70
N ASP A 66 -2.75 -0.51 -19.29
CA ASP A 66 -2.65 0.47 -20.37
C ASP A 66 -2.27 1.86 -19.82
N VAL A 67 -2.05 2.82 -20.71
CA VAL A 67 -1.65 4.19 -20.35
C VAL A 67 -2.64 4.84 -19.37
N ARG A 68 -3.95 4.70 -19.60
CA ARG A 68 -4.96 5.36 -18.75
C ARG A 68 -5.00 4.75 -17.35
N ARG A 69 -4.88 3.42 -17.26
CA ARG A 69 -4.84 2.71 -15.98
C ARG A 69 -3.54 2.98 -15.23
N MET A 70 -2.43 3.16 -15.94
CA MET A 70 -1.16 3.60 -15.36
C MET A 70 -1.29 5.00 -14.76
N ASP A 71 -1.90 5.93 -15.48
CA ASP A 71 -2.14 7.30 -15.00
C ASP A 71 -3.00 7.31 -13.73
N ALA A 72 -4.07 6.50 -13.71
CA ALA A 72 -4.94 6.36 -12.56
C ALA A 72 -4.22 5.74 -11.34
N LEU A 73 -3.38 4.72 -11.57
CA LEU A 73 -2.56 4.12 -10.51
C LEU A 73 -1.62 5.17 -9.90
N LEU A 74 -0.86 5.88 -10.73
CA LEU A 74 0.08 6.89 -10.27
C LEU A 74 -0.64 8.03 -9.53
N ALA A 75 -1.76 8.52 -10.06
CA ALA A 75 -2.56 9.53 -9.39
C ALA A 75 -3.10 9.06 -8.03
N GLY A 76 -3.52 7.79 -7.93
CA GLY A 76 -4.00 7.21 -6.66
C GLY A 76 -2.88 7.02 -5.63
N LEU A 77 -1.67 6.66 -6.08
CA LEU A 77 -0.49 6.53 -5.23
C LEU A 77 0.05 7.91 -4.77
N HIS A 78 0.06 8.91 -5.64
CA HIS A 78 0.46 10.28 -5.29
C HIS A 78 -0.61 11.02 -4.47
N GLY A 79 -1.88 10.63 -4.59
CA GLY A 79 -2.99 11.16 -3.79
C GLY A 79 -3.03 10.64 -2.35
N GLN A 80 -2.08 9.79 -1.96
CA GLN A 80 -1.96 9.28 -0.60
C GLN A 80 -1.58 10.38 0.39
N PRO A 81 -1.96 10.25 1.68
CA PRO A 81 -1.44 11.13 2.72
C PRO A 81 0.10 11.15 2.73
N ALA A 82 0.71 12.28 3.11
CA ALA A 82 2.16 12.44 3.07
C ALA A 82 2.96 11.42 3.90
N TRP A 83 2.33 10.78 4.89
CA TRP A 83 2.96 9.71 5.68
C TRP A 83 2.94 8.34 4.98
N SER A 84 2.12 8.17 3.95
CA SER A 84 1.82 6.91 3.26
C SER A 84 2.66 6.78 1.99
N ASP A 85 3.47 5.73 1.94
CA ASP A 85 4.30 5.39 0.79
C ASP A 85 4.05 3.92 0.42
N VAL A 86 2.96 3.68 -0.32
CA VAL A 86 2.47 2.33 -0.62
C VAL A 86 3.50 1.60 -1.48
N PRO A 87 4.04 0.45 -1.03
CA PRO A 87 5.04 -0.28 -1.79
C PRO A 87 4.44 -0.90 -3.06
N VAL A 88 5.13 -0.73 -4.17
CA VAL A 88 4.79 -1.32 -5.47
C VAL A 88 5.82 -2.37 -5.84
N VAL A 89 5.37 -3.59 -6.14
CA VAL A 89 6.17 -4.67 -6.70
C VAL A 89 5.76 -4.87 -8.15
N MET A 90 6.70 -4.70 -9.07
CA MET A 90 6.46 -4.82 -10.50
C MET A 90 7.26 -5.97 -11.11
N LEU A 91 6.56 -6.88 -11.78
CA LEU A 91 7.15 -7.98 -12.53
C LEU A 91 7.39 -7.54 -13.97
N THR A 92 8.62 -7.62 -14.45
CA THR A 92 8.99 -7.25 -15.83
C THR A 92 9.82 -8.35 -16.49
N ARG A 93 9.71 -8.50 -17.81
CA ARG A 93 10.57 -9.39 -18.60
C ARG A 93 11.86 -8.70 -19.05
N ASP A 94 11.84 -7.37 -19.13
CA ASP A 94 12.96 -6.55 -19.57
C ASP A 94 12.82 -5.16 -18.96
N ARG A 95 13.52 -4.93 -17.85
CA ARG A 95 13.48 -3.64 -17.13
C ARG A 95 14.05 -2.47 -17.95
N GLU A 96 14.98 -2.72 -18.87
CA GLU A 96 15.66 -1.68 -19.64
C GLU A 96 14.84 -1.25 -20.84
N ARG A 97 14.06 -2.17 -21.42
CA ARG A 97 13.24 -1.91 -22.62
C ARG A 97 11.77 -1.68 -22.32
N SER A 98 11.36 -1.73 -21.06
CA SER A 98 9.97 -1.48 -20.67
C SER A 98 9.72 0.02 -20.45
N PRO A 99 8.91 0.68 -21.30
CA PRO A 99 8.54 2.08 -21.10
C PRO A 99 7.72 2.28 -19.82
N SER A 100 6.88 1.30 -19.48
CA SER A 100 6.08 1.29 -18.26
C SER A 100 6.95 1.17 -17.01
N ALA A 101 7.99 0.32 -17.02
CA ALA A 101 8.93 0.22 -15.90
C ALA A 101 9.75 1.50 -15.73
N ALA A 102 10.29 2.04 -16.82
CA ALA A 102 11.03 3.31 -16.79
C ALA A 102 10.16 4.46 -16.24
N ARG A 103 8.90 4.53 -16.66
CA ARG A 103 7.94 5.50 -16.16
C ARG A 103 7.66 5.33 -14.67
N MET A 104 7.47 4.10 -14.20
CA MET A 104 7.21 3.80 -12.80
C MET A 104 8.40 4.16 -11.91
N VAL A 105 9.63 3.86 -12.37
CA VAL A 105 10.88 4.20 -11.69
C VAL A 105 11.02 5.72 -11.54
N ALA A 106 10.66 6.48 -12.58
CA ALA A 106 10.71 7.94 -12.51
C ALA A 106 9.64 8.54 -11.59
N ALA A 107 8.51 7.85 -11.40
CA ALA A 107 7.34 8.39 -10.70
C ALA A 107 7.22 7.95 -9.23
N LEU A 108 7.78 6.81 -8.85
CA LEU A 108 7.59 6.21 -7.52
C LEU A 108 8.91 6.05 -6.76
N THR A 109 8.87 6.36 -5.47
CA THR A 109 10.00 6.16 -4.54
C THR A 109 10.07 4.74 -4.00
N ASN A 110 8.92 4.10 -3.77
CA ASN A 110 8.81 2.76 -3.19
C ASN A 110 8.43 1.71 -4.22
N LEU A 111 9.31 1.50 -5.21
CA LEU A 111 9.15 0.53 -6.28
C LEU A 111 10.21 -0.58 -6.18
N THR A 112 9.76 -1.83 -6.21
CA THR A 112 10.62 -3.00 -6.38
C THR A 112 10.35 -3.64 -7.74
N LEU A 113 11.36 -3.69 -8.60
CA LEU A 113 11.29 -4.33 -9.91
C LEU A 113 11.91 -5.73 -9.88
N LEU A 114 11.14 -6.75 -10.27
CA LEU A 114 11.60 -8.13 -10.36
C LEU A 114 11.63 -8.60 -11.82
N ASP A 115 12.80 -9.07 -12.27
CA ASP A 115 12.95 -9.61 -13.63
C ASP A 115 12.45 -11.05 -13.74
N LEU A 116 11.78 -11.34 -14.84
CA LEU A 116 11.38 -12.68 -15.25
C LEU A 116 12.49 -13.33 -16.10
N PRO A 117 12.77 -14.64 -15.95
CA PRO A 117 12.09 -15.59 -15.06
C PRO A 117 12.52 -15.45 -13.60
N LEU A 118 11.54 -15.43 -12.67
CA LEU A 118 11.77 -15.50 -11.23
C LEU A 118 11.09 -16.72 -10.62
N SER A 119 11.60 -17.16 -9.46
CA SER A 119 10.91 -18.19 -8.69
C SER A 119 9.67 -17.63 -7.98
N THR A 120 8.66 -18.47 -7.80
CA THR A 120 7.49 -18.14 -6.97
C THR A 120 7.88 -17.70 -5.57
N ALA A 121 8.89 -18.34 -4.97
CA ALA A 121 9.39 -17.99 -3.65
C ALA A 121 9.99 -16.58 -3.61
N SER A 122 10.66 -16.14 -4.68
CA SER A 122 11.22 -14.79 -4.81
C SER A 122 10.10 -13.74 -4.88
N MET A 123 9.06 -13.99 -5.68
CA MET A 123 7.90 -13.10 -5.76
C MET A 123 7.20 -12.96 -4.40
N VAL A 124 6.91 -14.09 -3.74
CA VAL A 124 6.26 -14.10 -2.43
C VAL A 124 7.11 -13.39 -1.39
N SER A 125 8.43 -13.63 -1.39
CA SER A 125 9.35 -12.98 -0.45
C SER A 125 9.39 -11.46 -0.62
N ALA A 126 9.36 -10.96 -1.86
CA ALA A 126 9.31 -9.53 -2.15
C ALA A 126 7.99 -8.91 -1.66
N VAL A 127 6.85 -9.57 -1.90
CA VAL A 127 5.54 -9.11 -1.40
C VAL A 127 5.52 -9.09 0.14
N LEU A 128 5.99 -10.14 0.79
CA LEU A 128 6.08 -10.17 2.26
C LEU A 128 7.02 -9.09 2.82
N ALA A 129 8.11 -8.79 2.13
CA ALA A 129 9.02 -7.71 2.51
C ALA A 129 8.35 -6.34 2.39
N ALA A 130 7.61 -6.10 1.29
CA ALA A 130 6.80 -4.91 1.09
C ALA A 130 5.75 -4.75 2.21
N LEU A 131 5.01 -5.81 2.53
CA LEU A 131 4.02 -5.78 3.61
C LEU A 131 4.65 -5.52 4.98
N ARG A 132 5.81 -6.10 5.29
CA ARG A 132 6.53 -5.78 6.54
C ARG A 132 6.96 -4.32 6.61
N ALA A 133 7.42 -3.74 5.50
CA ALA A 133 7.77 -2.33 5.44
C ALA A 133 6.52 -1.44 5.65
N ARG A 134 5.41 -1.80 5.00
CA ARG A 134 4.14 -1.09 5.14
C ARG A 134 3.56 -1.17 6.54
N ARG A 135 3.63 -2.34 7.20
CA ARG A 135 3.20 -2.51 8.60
C ARG A 135 3.97 -1.55 9.52
N ARG A 136 5.30 -1.51 9.39
CA ARG A 136 6.12 -0.56 10.18
C ARG A 136 5.73 0.90 9.95
N GLN A 137 5.37 1.26 8.73
CA GLN A 137 4.90 2.62 8.42
C GLN A 137 3.58 2.95 9.14
N TYR A 138 2.63 2.01 9.16
CA TYR A 138 1.40 2.17 9.94
C TYR A 138 1.67 2.22 11.45
N ASP A 139 2.54 1.35 11.97
CA ASP A 139 2.88 1.35 13.40
C ASP A 139 3.48 2.71 13.81
N ILE A 140 4.37 3.29 12.99
CA ILE A 140 4.95 4.62 13.24
C ILE A 140 3.87 5.72 13.17
N ARG A 141 2.99 5.67 12.18
CA ARG A 141 1.87 6.62 12.06
C ARG A 141 1.01 6.59 13.31
N ASP A 142 0.60 5.40 13.73
CA ASP A 142 -0.33 5.21 14.85
C ASP A 142 0.30 5.64 16.17
N GLN A 143 1.60 5.37 16.37
CA GLN A 143 2.36 5.88 17.51
C GLN A 143 2.41 7.42 17.55
N LEU A 144 2.66 8.06 16.41
CA LEU A 144 2.69 9.53 16.31
C LEU A 144 1.32 10.16 16.57
N VAL A 145 0.24 9.51 16.12
CA VAL A 145 -1.14 9.96 16.40
C VAL A 145 -1.43 9.85 17.90
N ALA A 146 -1.18 8.68 18.49
CA ALA A 146 -1.41 8.45 19.92
C ALA A 146 -0.60 9.41 20.81
N GLN A 147 0.65 9.71 20.43
CA GLN A 147 1.47 10.69 21.15
C GLN A 147 0.85 12.08 21.11
N ARG A 148 0.39 12.54 19.95
CA ARG A 148 -0.23 13.87 19.80
C ARG A 148 -1.52 13.99 20.62
N GLU A 149 -2.33 12.93 20.63
CA GLU A 149 -3.56 12.89 21.43
C GLU A 149 -3.25 12.95 22.94
N ALA A 150 -2.23 12.22 23.39
CA ALA A 150 -1.78 12.27 24.79
C ALA A 150 -1.27 13.66 25.18
N GLU A 151 -0.47 14.31 24.33
CA GLU A 151 0.02 15.67 24.55
C GLU A 151 -1.12 16.70 24.61
N GLN A 152 -2.14 16.55 23.76
CA GLN A 152 -3.33 17.41 23.78
C GLN A 152 -4.14 17.22 25.07
N ALA A 153 -4.40 15.96 25.47
CA ALA A 153 -5.13 15.66 26.69
C ALA A 153 -4.43 16.19 27.95
N LEU A 154 -3.09 16.13 27.99
CA LEU A 154 -2.30 16.70 29.08
C LEU A 154 -2.47 18.23 29.15
N ARG A 155 -2.33 18.92 28.01
CA ARG A 155 -2.51 20.38 27.95
C ARG A 155 -3.91 20.81 28.37
N GLU A 156 -4.94 20.05 28.03
CA GLU A 156 -6.32 20.31 28.43
C GLU A 156 -6.56 20.05 29.92
N ALA A 157 -5.89 19.05 30.50
CA ALA A 157 -5.94 18.80 31.94
C ALA A 157 -5.26 19.93 32.73
N ASP A 158 -4.12 20.43 32.25
CA ASP A 158 -3.40 21.53 32.90
C ASP A 158 -4.21 22.83 32.86
N ARG A 159 -4.80 23.20 31.70
CA ARG A 159 -5.66 24.40 31.62
C ARG A 159 -6.84 24.35 32.60
N ARG A 160 -7.51 23.19 32.72
CA ARG A 160 -8.63 23.03 33.65
C ARG A 160 -8.22 23.22 35.11
N LYS A 161 -6.99 22.83 35.48
CA LYS A 161 -6.45 23.07 36.82
C LYS A 161 -6.18 24.55 37.05
N ASP A 162 -5.60 25.24 36.07
CA ASP A 162 -5.30 26.67 36.18
C ASP A 162 -6.58 27.51 36.30
N GLU A 163 -7.63 27.18 35.54
CA GLU A 163 -8.95 27.83 35.62
C GLU A 163 -9.63 27.62 36.99
N PHE A 164 -9.49 26.42 37.58
CA PHE A 164 -10.04 26.12 38.89
C PHE A 164 -9.33 26.92 40.01
N ILE A 165 -8.00 27.06 39.93
CA ILE A 165 -7.23 27.84 40.90
C ILE A 165 -7.50 29.35 40.77
N ALA A 166 -7.74 29.85 39.56
CA ALA A 166 -8.00 31.27 39.32
C ALA A 166 -9.41 31.74 39.75
N THR A 167 -10.31 30.82 40.10
CA THR A 167 -11.70 31.13 40.50
C THR A 167 -11.89 31.17 42.03
N LEU A 168 -10.84 30.86 42.81
CA LEU A 168 -10.80 30.92 44.28
C LEU A 168 -10.15 32.23 44.76
#